data_AF-A0A9D0Y3E8-F1
#
_entry.id   AF-A0A9D0Y3E8-F1
#
_cell.length_a   1.000
_cell.length_b   1.000
_cell.length_c   1.000
_cell.angle_alpha   90.00
_cell.angle_beta   90.00
_cell.angle_gamma   90.00
#
_symmetry.space_group_name_H-M   'P 1'
#
loop_
_entity.id
_entity.type
_entity.pdbx_description
1 polymer ?
#
loop_
_entity_poly.entity_id
_entity_poly.type
_entity_poly.pdbx_seq_one_letter_code
_entity_poly.pdbx_strand_id
1 'polypeptide(L)'
;ELREAARQITKSSNGKAFGWALGLQSDWMISTYLIRPNGTNVGHVGFNHEKMRFEFEKFTPVIEAVQGMINDGSVFPGYEALDADAARAQFSEGRVGMTPAASFDINVYNDQFPANLDWSVIPVPAFDDEGSDYKEFTDVTSLLGVGTAAKDKKEKTMEVFKFFYSDKNAAQMYENSLYIPYRQEAIDMAISKPSKKGFEEFAQISNTVLMLPMPDTRLSLEENTYRQTISNVFANVYEGQDVEMILSNLDKQYNTALEKLPEDILKEYEHPQEIIDDFRR
;
A
#
# COMPACT_ATOMS: atom_id res chain seq x y z
N GLU A 1 -2.22 -16.81 10.50
CA GLU A 1 -1.99 -17.81 9.42
C GLU A 1 -0.86 -17.43 8.45
N LEU A 2 -0.78 -16.18 7.99
CA LEU A 2 0.22 -15.71 7.01
C LEU A 2 1.68 -16.11 7.33
N ARG A 3 2.13 -15.86 8.58
CA ARG A 3 3.48 -16.23 9.02
C ARG A 3 3.73 -17.75 8.97
N GLU A 4 2.72 -18.55 9.29
CA GLU A 4 2.86 -20.01 9.22
C GLU A 4 3.03 -20.47 7.78
N ALA A 5 2.24 -19.92 6.85
CA ALA A 5 2.39 -20.20 5.43
C ALA A 5 3.80 -19.82 4.93
N ALA A 6 4.31 -18.65 5.31
CA ALA A 6 5.66 -18.20 4.96
C ALA A 6 6.73 -19.18 5.45
N ARG A 7 6.61 -19.64 6.69
CA ARG A 7 7.50 -20.65 7.29
C ARG A 7 7.42 -21.99 6.57
N GLN A 8 6.23 -22.44 6.21
CA GLN A 8 6.03 -23.71 5.51
C GLN A 8 6.59 -23.68 4.09
N ILE A 9 6.47 -22.56 3.37
CA ILE A 9 7.09 -22.36 2.05
C ILE A 9 8.60 -22.51 2.16
N THR A 10 9.21 -21.78 3.10
CA THR A 10 10.67 -21.78 3.32
C THR A 10 11.19 -23.17 3.70
N LYS A 11 10.50 -23.83 4.63
CA LYS A 11 10.87 -25.17 5.10
C LYS A 11 10.71 -26.23 4.01
N SER A 12 9.56 -26.24 3.31
CA SER A 12 9.25 -27.26 2.31
C SER A 12 10.10 -27.13 1.06
N SER A 13 10.59 -25.92 0.76
CA SER A 13 11.51 -25.67 -0.35
C SER A 13 12.98 -26.00 -0.01
N ASN A 14 13.30 -26.34 1.25
CA ASN A 14 14.66 -26.44 1.78
C ASN A 14 15.49 -25.17 1.48
N GLY A 15 14.90 -23.99 1.66
CA GLY A 15 15.57 -22.69 1.43
C GLY A 15 15.80 -22.33 -0.04
N LYS A 16 15.19 -23.04 -0.99
CA LYS A 16 15.20 -22.66 -2.42
C LYS A 16 14.24 -21.53 -2.75
N ALA A 17 13.17 -21.41 -1.94
CA ALA A 17 12.21 -20.33 -1.99
C ALA A 17 11.87 -19.89 -0.56
N PHE A 18 11.64 -18.60 -0.37
CA PHE A 18 11.33 -18.00 0.92
C PHE A 18 9.85 -17.62 0.97
N GLY A 19 9.29 -17.60 2.17
CA GLY A 19 7.88 -17.30 2.36
C GLY A 19 7.49 -15.87 2.01
N TRP A 20 8.41 -14.92 2.17
CA TRP A 20 8.11 -13.48 2.08
C TRP A 20 9.21 -12.67 1.40
N ALA A 21 8.83 -11.61 0.69
CA ALA A 21 9.73 -10.61 0.13
C ALA A 21 9.69 -9.31 0.95
N LEU A 22 10.86 -8.71 1.16
CA LEU A 22 11.01 -7.40 1.77
C LEU A 22 12.19 -6.67 1.11
N GLY A 23 12.07 -5.37 0.90
CA GLY A 23 13.13 -4.53 0.34
C GLY A 23 13.23 -3.21 1.09
N LEU A 24 14.11 -3.13 2.08
CA LEU A 24 14.22 -1.97 2.98
C LEU A 24 14.86 -0.73 2.33
N GLN A 25 15.45 -0.85 1.13
CA GLN A 25 15.93 0.32 0.38
C GLN A 25 14.77 1.12 -0.27
N SER A 26 13.53 0.61 -0.20
CA SER A 26 12.33 1.26 -0.72
C SER A 26 11.33 1.48 0.42
N ASP A 27 11.52 2.56 1.19
CA ASP A 27 10.69 2.90 2.36
C ASP A 27 9.19 3.01 2.03
N TRP A 28 8.85 3.37 0.79
CA TRP A 28 7.47 3.42 0.30
C TRP A 28 6.76 2.07 0.39
N MET A 29 7.49 0.95 0.38
CA MET A 29 6.93 -0.39 0.59
C MET A 29 6.26 -0.48 1.97
N ILE A 30 6.81 0.15 3.01
CA ILE A 30 6.15 0.17 4.32
C ILE A 30 4.74 0.76 4.22
N SER A 31 4.62 1.89 3.51
CA SER A 31 3.32 2.53 3.35
C SER A 31 2.38 1.78 2.39
N THR A 32 2.89 1.33 1.25
CA THR A 32 2.06 0.81 0.15
C THR A 32 1.74 -0.66 0.30
N TYR A 33 2.65 -1.44 0.87
CA TYR A 33 2.54 -2.89 0.98
C TYR A 33 2.18 -3.38 2.37
N LEU A 34 2.28 -2.54 3.40
CA LEU A 34 1.90 -2.90 4.77
C LEU A 34 0.79 -2.00 5.30
N ILE A 35 1.04 -0.71 5.48
CA ILE A 35 0.09 0.17 6.18
C ILE A 35 -1.22 0.34 5.41
N ARG A 36 -1.18 0.77 4.15
CA ARG A 36 -2.39 1.00 3.33
C ARG A 36 -3.27 -0.24 3.19
N PRO A 37 -2.77 -1.42 2.75
CA PRO A 37 -3.61 -2.61 2.58
C PRO A 37 -4.22 -3.08 3.90
N ASN A 38 -3.48 -3.00 5.01
CA ASN A 38 -3.99 -3.41 6.32
C ASN A 38 -4.95 -2.39 6.94
N GLY A 39 -5.24 -1.27 6.26
CA GLY A 39 -6.31 -0.38 6.67
C GLY A 39 -7.67 -1.07 6.76
N THR A 40 -7.91 -2.12 5.95
CA THR A 40 -9.11 -2.96 6.04
C THR A 40 -9.31 -3.61 7.42
N ASN A 41 -8.23 -3.81 8.18
CA ASN A 41 -8.26 -4.43 9.51
C ASN A 41 -8.43 -3.43 10.64
N VAL A 42 -8.17 -2.14 10.41
CA VAL A 42 -8.11 -1.12 11.49
C VAL A 42 -8.98 0.11 11.24
N GLY A 43 -9.45 0.31 10.01
CA GLY A 43 -10.34 1.41 9.62
C GLY A 43 -9.64 2.72 9.25
N HIS A 44 -8.32 2.71 9.11
CA HIS A 44 -7.53 3.87 8.71
C HIS A 44 -6.17 3.46 8.13
N VAL A 45 -5.44 4.40 7.53
CA VAL A 45 -4.11 4.17 6.92
C VAL A 45 -2.98 4.86 7.71
N GLY A 46 -3.11 4.86 9.04
CA GLY A 46 -2.21 5.55 9.99
C GLY A 46 -2.87 6.69 10.77
N PHE A 47 -3.75 7.47 10.11
CA PHE A 47 -4.52 8.55 10.76
C PHE A 47 -6.01 8.20 10.86
N ASN A 48 -6.52 8.08 12.09
CA ASN A 48 -7.94 7.83 12.34
C ASN A 48 -8.71 9.16 12.24
N HIS A 49 -9.51 9.32 11.18
CA HIS A 49 -10.31 10.51 10.92
C HIS A 49 -11.50 10.68 11.87
N GLU A 50 -12.02 9.60 12.45
CA GLU A 50 -13.10 9.68 13.45
C GLU A 50 -12.59 10.30 14.75
N LYS A 51 -11.38 9.91 15.16
CA LYS A 51 -10.74 10.37 16.40
C LYS A 51 -9.80 11.55 16.20
N MET A 52 -9.55 11.95 14.96
CA MET A 52 -8.59 12.98 14.56
C MET A 52 -7.20 12.79 15.18
N ARG A 53 -6.67 11.55 15.11
CA ARG A 53 -5.35 11.21 15.68
C ARG A 53 -4.66 10.08 14.94
N PHE A 54 -3.33 10.01 15.01
CA PHE A 54 -2.55 8.87 14.53
C PHE A 54 -2.68 7.67 15.47
N GLU A 55 -2.82 6.48 14.88
CA GLU A 55 -2.97 5.19 15.59
C GLU A 55 -2.14 4.08 14.91
N PHE A 56 -0.85 4.32 14.61
CA PHE A 56 0.07 3.33 14.04
C PHE A 56 0.22 2.06 14.90
N GLU A 57 0.02 2.14 16.22
CA GLU A 57 0.00 0.97 17.12
C GLU A 57 -1.02 -0.10 16.69
N LYS A 58 -2.09 0.29 15.98
CA LYS A 58 -3.10 -0.66 15.46
C LYS A 58 -2.55 -1.61 14.40
N PHE A 59 -1.41 -1.28 13.79
CA PHE A 59 -0.73 -2.14 12.82
C PHE A 59 0.26 -3.13 13.46
N THR A 60 0.34 -3.18 14.79
CA THR A 60 1.18 -4.16 15.51
C THR A 60 1.04 -5.59 14.97
N PRO A 61 -0.18 -6.15 14.74
CA PRO A 61 -0.30 -7.54 14.29
C PRO A 61 0.43 -7.85 12.98
N VAL A 62 0.36 -6.97 11.97
CA VAL A 62 1.08 -7.19 10.70
C VAL A 62 2.58 -6.94 10.84
N ILE A 63 2.98 -5.95 11.64
CA ILE A 63 4.40 -5.62 11.84
C ILE A 63 5.08 -6.76 12.61
N GLU A 64 4.45 -7.30 13.65
CA GLU A 64 4.92 -8.49 14.36
C GLU A 64 4.92 -9.75 13.50
N ALA A 65 3.95 -9.91 12.59
CA ALA A 65 3.96 -11.04 11.66
C ALA A 65 5.20 -10.99 10.75
N VAL A 66 5.51 -9.82 10.17
CA VAL A 66 6.70 -9.63 9.33
C VAL A 66 7.99 -9.76 10.15
N GLN A 67 8.08 -9.14 11.32
CA GLN A 67 9.22 -9.30 12.23
C GLN A 67 9.43 -10.77 12.62
N GLY A 68 8.34 -11.49 12.86
CA GLY A 68 8.36 -12.92 13.13
C GLY A 68 8.92 -13.73 11.98
N MET A 69 8.56 -13.40 10.73
CA MET A 69 9.11 -14.04 9.53
C MET A 69 10.60 -13.73 9.34
N ILE A 70 11.05 -12.53 9.73
CA ILE A 70 12.48 -12.18 9.75
C ILE A 70 13.21 -13.08 10.75
N ASN A 71 12.70 -13.16 11.97
CA ASN A 71 13.30 -13.92 13.07
C ASN A 71 13.36 -15.43 12.80
N ASP A 72 12.39 -15.99 12.09
CA ASP A 72 12.39 -17.42 11.73
C ASP A 72 13.01 -17.74 10.36
N GLY A 73 13.59 -16.74 9.69
CA GLY A 73 14.33 -16.89 8.43
C GLY A 73 13.45 -17.13 7.21
N SER A 74 12.16 -16.78 7.28
CA SER A 74 11.21 -16.94 6.18
C SER A 74 11.18 -15.78 5.19
N VAL A 75 11.89 -14.69 5.46
CA VAL A 75 12.10 -13.58 4.53
C VAL A 75 13.28 -13.88 3.60
N PHE A 76 13.14 -13.54 2.32
CA PHE A 76 14.23 -13.66 1.35
C PHE A 76 15.50 -12.94 1.84
N PRO A 77 16.67 -13.58 1.83
CA PRO A 77 17.87 -13.07 2.48
C PRO A 77 18.42 -11.81 1.79
N GLY A 78 19.02 -10.92 2.59
CA GLY A 78 19.57 -9.65 2.12
C GLY A 78 18.51 -8.56 1.90
N TYR A 79 17.29 -8.74 2.44
CA TYR A 79 16.18 -7.79 2.34
C TYR A 79 16.53 -6.37 2.80
N GLU A 80 17.53 -6.21 3.65
CA GLU A 80 18.06 -4.92 4.10
C GLU A 80 18.67 -4.11 2.95
N ALA A 81 19.23 -4.79 1.95
CA ALA A 81 19.92 -4.19 0.81
C ALA A 81 19.09 -4.22 -0.50
N LEU A 82 17.91 -4.87 -0.49
CA LEU A 82 17.03 -4.92 -1.65
C LEU A 82 16.18 -3.65 -1.74
N ASP A 83 16.03 -3.13 -2.95
CA ASP A 83 14.93 -2.22 -3.29
C ASP A 83 13.70 -3.03 -3.74
N ALA A 84 12.60 -2.32 -4.01
CA ALA A 84 11.36 -2.95 -4.43
C ALA A 84 11.47 -3.69 -5.77
N ASP A 85 12.29 -3.21 -6.72
CA ASP A 85 12.49 -3.89 -8.01
C ASP A 85 13.21 -5.22 -7.81
N ALA A 86 14.29 -5.22 -7.04
CA ALA A 86 15.05 -6.42 -6.74
C ALA A 86 14.21 -7.45 -5.99
N ALA A 87 13.37 -7.01 -5.04
CA ALA A 87 12.43 -7.88 -4.32
C ALA A 87 11.38 -8.50 -5.25
N ARG A 88 10.75 -7.69 -6.13
CA ARG A 88 9.75 -8.15 -7.12
C ARG A 88 10.36 -9.10 -8.16
N ALA A 89 11.60 -8.88 -8.55
CA ALA A 89 12.33 -9.81 -9.41
C ALA A 89 12.51 -11.18 -8.76
N GLN A 90 12.82 -11.26 -7.45
CA GLN A 90 12.95 -12.56 -6.77
C GLN A 90 11.63 -13.34 -6.73
N PHE A 91 10.50 -12.65 -6.55
CA PHE A 91 9.18 -13.28 -6.67
C PHE A 91 8.97 -13.87 -8.07
N SER A 92 9.28 -13.10 -9.12
CA SER A 92 9.12 -13.50 -10.52
C SER A 92 9.97 -14.72 -10.91
N GLU A 93 11.12 -14.90 -10.25
CA GLU A 93 12.00 -16.07 -10.39
C GLU A 93 11.58 -17.28 -9.54
N GLY A 94 10.44 -17.22 -8.85
CA GLY A 94 9.93 -18.31 -8.00
C GLY A 94 10.72 -18.52 -6.72
N ARG A 95 11.50 -17.52 -6.29
CA ARG A 95 12.30 -17.57 -5.05
C ARG A 95 11.55 -17.03 -3.84
N VAL A 96 10.37 -16.46 -4.05
CA VAL A 96 9.48 -15.98 -3.01
C VAL A 96 8.09 -16.52 -3.25
N GLY A 97 7.44 -17.08 -2.23
CA GLY A 97 6.09 -17.65 -2.34
C GLY A 97 4.96 -16.64 -2.15
N MET A 98 5.15 -15.59 -1.33
CA MET A 98 4.17 -14.53 -1.12
C MET A 98 4.86 -13.17 -1.07
N THR A 99 4.21 -12.17 -1.68
CA THR A 99 4.64 -10.77 -1.62
C THR A 99 3.38 -9.90 -1.56
N PRO A 100 3.39 -8.81 -0.78
CA PRO A 100 2.40 -7.77 -0.98
C PRO A 100 2.49 -7.22 -2.40
N ALA A 101 1.38 -6.70 -2.89
CA ALA A 101 1.29 -6.09 -4.21
C ALA A 101 0.29 -4.93 -4.20
N ALA A 102 0.49 -4.01 -5.14
CA ALA A 102 -0.48 -3.01 -5.54
C ALA A 102 -0.82 -3.18 -7.02
N SER A 103 -1.85 -2.49 -7.51
CA SER A 103 -2.33 -2.64 -8.89
C SER A 103 -1.26 -2.39 -9.96
N PHE A 104 -0.25 -1.55 -9.68
CA PHE A 104 0.86 -1.32 -10.62
C PHE A 104 1.79 -2.53 -10.77
N ASP A 105 1.85 -3.44 -9.79
CA ASP A 105 2.71 -4.62 -9.83
C ASP A 105 2.25 -5.64 -10.87
N ILE A 106 1.01 -5.54 -11.35
CA ILE A 106 0.52 -6.34 -12.46
C ILE A 106 1.39 -6.17 -13.70
N ASN A 107 1.77 -4.94 -14.04
CA ASN A 107 2.66 -4.69 -15.18
C ASN A 107 4.09 -5.13 -14.87
N VAL A 108 4.50 -5.11 -13.60
CA VAL A 108 5.80 -5.62 -13.19
C VAL A 108 5.89 -7.13 -13.46
N TYR A 109 4.92 -7.91 -13.00
CA TYR A 109 4.95 -9.38 -13.12
C TYR A 109 4.54 -9.92 -14.49
N ASN A 110 3.93 -9.10 -15.35
CA ASN A 110 3.59 -9.50 -16.72
C ASN A 110 4.62 -8.98 -17.76
N ASP A 111 5.24 -7.81 -17.54
CA ASP A 111 6.08 -7.16 -18.56
C ASP A 111 7.54 -6.93 -18.12
N GLN A 112 7.78 -6.33 -16.93
CA GLN A 112 9.13 -5.92 -16.50
C GLN A 112 9.95 -7.13 -16.02
N PHE A 113 9.38 -7.90 -15.11
CA PHE A 113 9.88 -9.17 -14.60
C PHE A 113 8.80 -10.24 -14.82
N PRO A 114 8.62 -10.74 -16.06
CA PRO A 114 7.60 -11.73 -16.35
C PRO A 114 7.74 -12.94 -15.42
N ALA A 115 6.73 -13.18 -14.57
CA ALA A 115 6.79 -14.20 -13.54
C ALA A 115 6.73 -15.60 -14.18
N ASN A 116 7.76 -16.41 -13.90
CA ASN A 116 7.91 -17.76 -14.44
C ASN A 116 7.25 -18.84 -13.54
N LEU A 117 6.20 -18.45 -12.81
CA LEU A 117 5.46 -19.30 -11.87
C LEU A 117 3.96 -19.11 -12.02
N ASP A 118 3.19 -20.05 -11.45
CA ASP A 118 1.77 -19.83 -11.26
C ASP A 118 1.54 -18.99 -10.01
N TRP A 119 0.80 -17.89 -10.15
CA TRP A 119 0.55 -16.90 -9.11
C TRP A 119 -0.89 -16.42 -9.18
N SER A 120 -1.39 -15.85 -8.09
CA SER A 120 -2.71 -15.21 -8.02
C SER A 120 -2.65 -14.06 -7.01
N VAL A 121 -3.57 -13.11 -7.13
CA VAL A 121 -3.77 -12.08 -6.11
C VAL A 121 -4.84 -12.57 -5.14
N ILE A 122 -4.64 -12.33 -3.85
CA ILE A 122 -5.63 -12.61 -2.81
C ILE A 122 -5.90 -11.34 -2.00
N PRO A 123 -7.09 -11.22 -1.38
CA PRO A 123 -7.36 -10.14 -0.43
C PRO A 123 -6.35 -10.12 0.71
N VAL A 124 -6.20 -8.95 1.33
CA VAL A 124 -5.37 -8.77 2.52
C VAL A 124 -5.92 -9.67 3.64
N PRO A 125 -5.09 -10.53 4.28
CA PRO A 125 -5.57 -11.37 5.37
C PRO A 125 -6.08 -10.54 6.55
N ALA A 126 -7.15 -11.03 7.18
CA ALA A 126 -7.64 -10.47 8.44
C ALA A 126 -6.61 -10.70 9.57
N PHE A 127 -6.65 -9.85 10.60
CA PHE A 127 -5.81 -10.03 11.79
C PHE A 127 -6.25 -11.19 12.67
N ASP A 128 -7.54 -11.53 12.62
CA ASP A 128 -8.14 -12.64 13.35
C ASP A 128 -9.18 -13.37 12.48
N ASP A 129 -9.77 -14.41 13.05
CA ASP A 129 -10.72 -15.30 12.37
C ASP A 129 -12.12 -14.66 12.21
N GLU A 130 -12.38 -13.49 12.79
CA GLU A 130 -13.66 -12.77 12.65
C GLU A 130 -13.74 -12.01 11.31
N GLY A 131 -12.59 -11.77 10.68
CA GLY A 131 -12.47 -11.10 9.39
C GLY A 131 -12.08 -9.64 9.53
N SER A 132 -12.15 -8.90 8.41
CA SER A 132 -11.85 -7.47 8.38
C SER A 132 -13.15 -6.67 8.41
N ASP A 133 -13.31 -5.79 9.40
CA ASP A 133 -14.52 -4.97 9.60
C ASP A 133 -14.67 -3.82 8.59
N TYR A 134 -13.58 -3.46 7.89
CA TYR A 134 -13.56 -2.31 7.00
C TYR A 134 -13.36 -2.71 5.54
N LYS A 135 -13.89 -1.94 4.62
CA LYS A 135 -13.65 -2.07 3.17
C LYS A 135 -12.17 -1.83 2.85
N GLU A 136 -11.73 -2.29 1.69
CA GLU A 136 -10.37 -2.03 1.24
C GLU A 136 -10.21 -0.55 0.85
N PHE A 137 -9.07 0.03 1.21
CA PHE A 137 -8.76 1.41 0.87
C PHE A 137 -8.14 1.50 -0.53
N THR A 138 -8.68 2.39 -1.37
CA THR A 138 -8.16 2.69 -2.70
C THR A 138 -7.63 4.13 -2.77
N ASP A 139 -6.62 4.36 -3.60
CA ASP A 139 -5.99 5.66 -3.80
C ASP A 139 -6.34 6.19 -5.20
N VAL A 140 -6.64 7.48 -5.30
CA VAL A 140 -6.89 8.11 -6.61
C VAL A 140 -5.56 8.38 -7.30
N THR A 141 -5.39 7.78 -8.48
CA THR A 141 -4.19 8.04 -9.27
C THR A 141 -4.22 9.46 -9.84
N SER A 142 -3.30 10.30 -9.37
CA SER A 142 -2.98 11.58 -10.00
C SER A 142 -2.08 11.38 -11.21
N LEU A 143 -2.67 11.11 -12.38
CA LEU A 143 -1.93 10.77 -13.60
C LEU A 143 -0.97 11.88 -14.05
N LEU A 144 -1.37 13.15 -13.95
CA LEU A 144 -0.55 14.29 -14.37
C LEU A 144 -0.58 15.43 -13.32
N GLY A 145 0.60 15.99 -13.05
CA GLY A 145 0.76 17.25 -12.29
C GLY A 145 1.13 18.42 -13.21
N VAL A 146 0.66 19.63 -12.90
CA VAL A 146 1.01 20.84 -13.64
C VAL A 146 2.23 21.52 -13.02
N GLY A 147 3.37 21.45 -13.69
CA GLY A 147 4.60 22.12 -13.26
C GLY A 147 4.57 23.64 -13.43
N THR A 148 5.42 24.35 -12.69
CA THR A 148 5.52 25.82 -12.72
C THR A 148 5.90 26.38 -14.10
N ALA A 149 6.62 25.61 -14.92
CA ALA A 149 7.01 25.95 -16.29
C ALA A 149 5.84 26.01 -17.30
N ALA A 150 4.63 25.66 -16.86
CA ALA A 150 3.40 25.68 -17.66
C ALA A 150 2.47 26.85 -17.33
N LYS A 151 2.86 27.77 -16.42
CA LYS A 151 2.03 28.90 -15.97
C LYS A 151 1.50 29.80 -17.09
N ASP A 152 2.30 29.97 -18.16
CA ASP A 152 2.01 30.79 -19.34
C ASP A 152 1.48 29.96 -20.53
N LYS A 153 1.27 28.65 -20.35
CA LYS A 153 0.89 27.71 -21.41
C LYS A 153 -0.44 27.02 -21.14
N LYS A 154 -1.37 27.71 -20.45
CA LYS A 154 -2.61 27.14 -19.91
C LYS A 154 -3.38 26.33 -20.96
N GLU A 155 -3.58 26.90 -22.15
CA GLU A 155 -4.33 26.27 -23.24
C GLU A 155 -3.65 24.98 -23.71
N LYS A 156 -2.32 25.02 -23.91
CA LYS A 156 -1.55 23.83 -24.31
C LYS A 156 -1.57 22.75 -23.23
N THR A 157 -1.46 23.13 -21.96
CA THR A 157 -1.58 22.21 -20.83
C THR A 157 -2.96 21.56 -20.82
N MET A 158 -4.03 22.32 -21.08
CA MET A 158 -5.39 21.77 -21.11
C MET A 158 -5.63 20.84 -22.29
N GLU A 159 -5.01 21.06 -23.46
CA GLU A 159 -5.08 20.08 -24.56
C GLU A 159 -4.46 18.72 -24.17
N VAL A 160 -3.35 18.72 -23.42
CA VAL A 160 -2.76 17.48 -22.89
C VAL A 160 -3.69 16.79 -21.90
N PHE A 161 -4.28 17.55 -20.96
CA PHE A 161 -5.20 17.00 -19.98
C PHE A 161 -6.46 16.41 -20.63
N LYS A 162 -7.03 17.08 -21.64
CA LYS A 162 -8.18 16.55 -22.40
C LYS A 162 -7.89 15.18 -23.00
N PHE A 163 -6.67 14.96 -23.50
CA PHE A 163 -6.29 13.66 -24.04
C PHE A 163 -6.19 12.61 -22.91
N PHE A 164 -5.33 12.85 -21.92
CA PHE A 164 -5.01 11.87 -20.88
C PHE A 164 -6.22 11.50 -20.00
N TYR A 165 -7.11 12.44 -19.75
CA TYR A 165 -8.33 12.26 -18.94
C TYR A 165 -9.60 12.03 -19.77
N SER A 166 -9.50 11.82 -21.09
CA SER A 166 -10.67 11.42 -21.87
C SER A 166 -11.10 9.99 -21.56
N ASP A 167 -12.42 9.72 -21.57
CA ASP A 167 -12.95 8.36 -21.40
C ASP A 167 -12.39 7.39 -22.44
N LYS A 168 -12.18 7.86 -23.67
CA LYS A 168 -11.55 7.06 -24.72
C LYS A 168 -10.13 6.63 -24.37
N ASN A 169 -9.31 7.54 -23.84
CA ASN A 169 -7.95 7.19 -23.42
C ASN A 169 -7.97 6.29 -22.17
N ALA A 170 -8.87 6.55 -21.22
CA ALA A 170 -9.06 5.67 -20.06
C ALA A 170 -9.49 4.25 -20.46
N ALA A 171 -10.39 4.11 -21.44
CA ALA A 171 -10.78 2.83 -22.02
C ALA A 171 -9.57 2.10 -22.64
N GLN A 172 -8.77 2.80 -23.44
CA GLN A 172 -7.55 2.23 -24.03
C GLN A 172 -6.52 1.81 -22.98
N MET A 173 -6.33 2.60 -21.92
CA MET A 173 -5.45 2.21 -20.82
C MET A 173 -5.99 1.01 -20.06
N TYR A 174 -7.31 0.92 -19.86
CA TYR A 174 -7.98 -0.24 -19.24
C TYR A 174 -7.82 -1.51 -20.06
N GLU A 175 -8.06 -1.47 -21.37
CA GLU A 175 -7.84 -2.59 -22.31
C GLU A 175 -6.43 -3.17 -22.20
N ASN A 176 -5.44 -2.32 -21.95
CA ASN A 176 -4.03 -2.69 -21.82
C ASN A 176 -3.59 -2.99 -20.37
N SER A 177 -4.53 -3.07 -19.42
CA SER A 177 -4.26 -3.29 -18.00
C SER A 177 -3.35 -2.23 -17.35
N LEU A 178 -3.40 -0.99 -17.83
CA LEU A 178 -2.56 0.12 -17.36
C LEU A 178 -3.27 1.02 -16.32
N TYR A 179 -4.59 1.03 -16.34
CA TYR A 179 -5.40 1.93 -15.53
C TYR A 179 -6.74 1.28 -15.20
N ILE A 180 -7.23 1.51 -13.98
CA ILE A 180 -8.56 1.06 -13.52
C ILE A 180 -9.46 2.29 -13.50
N PRO A 181 -10.36 2.48 -14.49
CA PRO A 181 -11.26 3.62 -14.52
C PRO A 181 -12.29 3.51 -13.40
N TYR A 182 -12.55 4.63 -12.72
CA TYR A 182 -13.69 4.74 -11.81
C TYR A 182 -15.02 4.91 -12.57
N ARG A 183 -14.97 5.55 -13.74
CA ARG A 183 -16.15 5.88 -14.53
C ARG A 183 -16.61 4.70 -15.36
N GLN A 184 -17.87 4.27 -15.15
CA GLN A 184 -18.48 3.20 -15.93
C GLN A 184 -18.53 3.53 -17.42
N GLU A 185 -18.73 4.79 -17.81
CA GLU A 185 -18.77 5.17 -19.22
C GLU A 185 -17.44 4.92 -19.94
N ALA A 186 -16.31 5.04 -19.25
CA ALA A 186 -15.00 4.70 -19.81
C ALA A 186 -14.82 3.18 -19.94
N ILE A 187 -15.32 2.40 -18.97
CA ILE A 187 -15.29 0.93 -19.03
C ILE A 187 -16.17 0.42 -20.18
N ASP A 188 -17.37 0.97 -20.36
CA ASP A 188 -18.31 0.58 -21.43
C ASP A 188 -17.80 0.93 -22.83
N MET A 189 -16.86 1.89 -22.94
CA MET A 189 -16.19 2.22 -24.20
C MET A 189 -15.10 1.21 -24.59
N ALA A 190 -14.62 0.39 -23.66
CA ALA A 190 -13.58 -0.58 -23.93
C ALA A 190 -14.09 -1.66 -24.89
N ILE A 191 -13.31 -1.95 -25.94
CA ILE A 191 -13.67 -2.96 -26.95
C ILE A 191 -13.14 -4.35 -26.60
N SER A 192 -12.22 -4.43 -25.63
CA SER A 192 -11.67 -5.68 -25.11
C SER A 192 -11.51 -5.61 -23.60
N LYS A 193 -11.60 -6.78 -22.94
CA LYS A 193 -11.30 -6.88 -21.52
C LYS A 193 -9.79 -6.83 -21.27
N PRO A 194 -9.34 -6.28 -20.14
CA PRO A 194 -7.96 -6.38 -19.70
C PRO A 194 -7.52 -7.84 -19.64
N SER A 195 -6.31 -8.15 -20.10
CA SER A 195 -5.84 -9.54 -20.25
C SER A 195 -4.64 -9.91 -19.38
N LYS A 196 -4.03 -8.95 -18.66
CA LYS A 196 -2.89 -9.25 -17.80
C LYS A 196 -3.36 -10.02 -16.57
N LYS A 197 -2.63 -11.09 -16.24
CA LYS A 197 -2.91 -11.93 -15.07
C LYS A 197 -2.86 -11.07 -13.81
N GLY A 198 -3.81 -11.27 -12.90
CA GLY A 198 -3.93 -10.51 -11.64
C GLY A 198 -4.64 -9.15 -11.74
N PHE A 199 -4.96 -8.67 -12.95
CA PHE A 199 -5.60 -7.35 -13.11
C PHE A 199 -7.04 -7.33 -12.58
N GLU A 200 -7.79 -8.42 -12.78
CA GLU A 200 -9.21 -8.50 -12.42
C GLU A 200 -9.41 -8.34 -10.91
N GLU A 201 -8.51 -8.90 -10.10
CA GLU A 201 -8.54 -8.85 -8.65
C GLU A 201 -8.41 -7.42 -8.11
N PHE A 202 -7.59 -6.57 -8.75
CA PHE A 202 -7.49 -5.15 -8.38
C PHE A 202 -8.59 -4.28 -8.99
N ALA A 203 -9.24 -4.72 -10.07
CA ALA A 203 -10.26 -3.96 -10.77
C ALA A 203 -11.65 -3.98 -10.08
N GLN A 204 -11.82 -4.77 -9.02
CA GLN A 204 -13.08 -4.87 -8.24
C GLN A 204 -13.25 -3.71 -7.24
N ILE A 205 -13.36 -2.48 -7.75
CA ILE A 205 -13.37 -1.25 -6.92
C ILE A 205 -14.73 -0.96 -6.25
N SER A 206 -15.80 -1.67 -6.59
CA SER A 206 -17.16 -1.38 -6.09
C SER A 206 -17.35 -1.61 -4.58
N ASN A 207 -16.44 -2.35 -3.94
CA ASN A 207 -16.44 -2.59 -2.50
C ASN A 207 -15.21 -1.97 -1.80
N THR A 208 -14.66 -0.91 -2.40
CA THR A 208 -13.51 -0.16 -1.87
C THR A 208 -13.93 1.23 -1.44
N VAL A 209 -13.16 1.84 -0.55
CA VAL A 209 -13.35 3.22 -0.09
C VAL A 209 -12.16 4.08 -0.42
N LEU A 210 -12.42 5.34 -0.75
CA LEU A 210 -11.36 6.28 -1.05
C LEU A 210 -10.55 6.58 0.23
N MET A 211 -9.24 6.38 0.15
CA MET A 211 -8.31 6.81 1.17
C MET A 211 -8.35 8.32 1.32
N LEU A 212 -8.67 8.79 2.52
CA LEU A 212 -8.70 10.20 2.85
C LEU A 212 -7.27 10.75 3.05
N PRO A 213 -7.03 12.03 2.76
CA PRO A 213 -5.71 12.63 2.96
C PRO A 213 -5.38 12.65 4.46
N MET A 214 -4.11 12.41 4.82
CA MET A 214 -3.66 12.50 6.22
C MET A 214 -2.71 13.70 6.42
N PRO A 215 -2.63 14.27 7.63
CA PRO A 215 -1.82 15.47 7.89
C PRO A 215 -0.31 15.21 7.99
N ASP A 216 0.17 13.99 7.71
CA ASP A 216 1.56 13.57 7.96
C ASP A 216 2.61 14.48 7.29
N THR A 217 2.36 14.90 6.05
CA THR A 217 3.22 15.84 5.31
C THR A 217 3.23 17.27 5.86
N ARG A 218 2.27 17.63 6.72
CA ARG A 218 2.21 18.94 7.40
C ARG A 218 2.95 18.92 8.73
N LEU A 219 3.35 17.76 9.24
CA LEU A 219 4.00 17.62 10.53
C LEU A 219 5.50 17.92 10.43
N SER A 220 6.01 18.59 11.46
CA SER A 220 7.44 18.64 11.75
C SER A 220 7.74 17.59 12.82
N LEU A 221 8.33 16.47 12.42
CA LEU A 221 8.70 15.39 13.33
C LEU A 221 10.12 15.62 13.87
N GLU A 222 10.32 15.35 15.16
CA GLU A 222 11.62 15.48 15.83
C GLU A 222 12.49 14.23 15.65
N GLU A 223 11.87 13.07 15.42
CA GLU A 223 12.54 11.79 15.21
C GLU A 223 12.13 11.16 13.86
N ASN A 224 12.24 9.83 13.76
CA ASN A 224 11.92 9.06 12.57
C ASN A 224 10.44 9.21 12.15
N THR A 225 10.22 9.16 10.84
CA THR A 225 8.88 8.95 10.26
C THR A 225 8.38 7.53 10.55
N TYR A 226 7.07 7.28 10.41
CA TYR A 226 6.52 5.93 10.57
C TYR A 226 7.20 4.90 9.65
N ARG A 227 7.53 5.30 8.40
CA ARG A 227 8.23 4.41 7.45
C ARG A 227 9.61 4.02 7.97
N GLN A 228 10.36 4.99 8.49
CA GLN A 228 11.69 4.75 9.06
C GLN A 228 11.61 3.93 10.35
N THR A 229 10.68 4.25 11.26
CA THR A 229 10.50 3.50 12.50
C THR A 229 10.16 2.04 12.24
N ILE A 230 9.23 1.75 11.34
CA ILE A 230 8.87 0.35 10.99
C ILE A 230 10.01 -0.33 10.22
N SER A 231 10.72 0.37 9.32
CA SER A 231 11.92 -0.18 8.67
C SER A 231 13.01 -0.53 9.70
N ASN A 232 13.17 0.28 10.74
CA ASN A 232 14.11 0.05 11.83
C ASN A 232 13.70 -1.14 12.71
N VAL A 233 12.39 -1.39 12.89
CA VAL A 233 11.90 -2.64 13.50
C VAL A 233 12.43 -3.82 12.69
N PHE A 234 12.16 -3.84 11.38
CA PHE A 234 12.59 -4.94 10.50
C PHE A 234 14.10 -5.07 10.33
N ALA A 235 14.85 -3.98 10.45
CA ALA A 235 16.31 -3.98 10.45
C ALA A 235 16.91 -4.38 11.82
N ASN A 236 16.09 -4.80 12.78
CA ASN A 236 16.48 -5.17 14.14
C ASN A 236 17.20 -4.05 14.92
N VAL A 237 16.94 -2.78 14.60
CA VAL A 237 17.49 -1.63 15.35
C VAL A 237 16.94 -1.59 16.77
N TYR A 238 15.69 -2.06 16.95
CA TYR A 238 15.02 -2.14 18.24
C TYR A 238 15.04 -3.56 18.83
N GLU A 239 16.10 -4.35 18.56
CA GLU A 239 16.21 -5.73 19.05
C GLU A 239 15.90 -5.84 20.55
N GLY A 240 15.01 -6.78 20.90
CA GLY A 240 14.57 -7.03 22.28
C GLY A 240 13.53 -6.07 22.82
N GLN A 241 13.10 -5.06 22.06
CA GLN A 241 11.97 -4.20 22.42
C GLN A 241 10.66 -4.73 21.86
N ASP A 242 9.57 -4.41 22.56
CA ASP A 242 8.21 -4.77 22.18
C ASP A 242 7.69 -3.88 21.04
N VAL A 243 7.12 -4.50 20.00
CA VAL A 243 6.68 -3.77 18.78
C VAL A 243 5.54 -2.82 19.10
N GLU A 244 4.57 -3.24 19.93
CA GLU A 244 3.46 -2.39 20.35
C GLU A 244 4.00 -1.13 21.06
N MET A 245 4.95 -1.28 21.98
CA MET A 245 5.59 -0.15 22.67
C MET A 245 6.29 0.83 21.71
N ILE A 246 6.99 0.32 20.69
CA ILE A 246 7.64 1.15 19.67
C ILE A 246 6.60 1.98 18.92
N LEU A 247 5.50 1.35 18.50
CA LEU A 247 4.45 2.01 17.72
C LEU A 247 3.57 2.95 18.57
N SER A 248 3.30 2.63 19.83
CA SER A 248 2.64 3.58 20.74
C SER A 248 3.51 4.81 21.03
N ASN A 249 4.84 4.68 21.03
CA ASN A 249 5.73 5.84 21.12
C ASN A 249 5.73 6.67 19.84
N LEU A 250 5.68 6.01 18.68
CA LEU A 250 5.48 6.66 17.38
C LEU A 250 4.16 7.45 17.36
N ASP A 251 3.07 6.88 17.89
CA ASP A 251 1.79 7.57 18.00
C ASP A 251 1.87 8.80 18.89
N LYS A 252 2.54 8.72 20.03
CA LYS A 252 2.78 9.90 20.90
C LYS A 252 3.52 11.00 20.15
N GLN A 253 4.58 10.66 19.42
CA GLN A 253 5.36 11.62 18.63
C GLN A 253 4.49 12.31 17.57
N TYR A 254 3.77 11.53 16.78
CA TYR A 254 2.91 12.05 15.71
C TYR A 254 1.77 12.90 16.26
N ASN A 255 1.11 12.47 17.33
CA ASN A 255 0.02 13.22 17.94
C ASN A 255 0.51 14.48 18.66
N THR A 256 1.70 14.45 19.27
CA THR A 256 2.35 15.67 19.81
C THR A 256 2.65 16.68 18.70
N ALA A 257 3.08 16.22 17.53
CA ALA A 257 3.30 17.09 16.38
C ALA A 257 1.96 17.61 15.80
N LEU A 258 0.92 16.78 15.78
CA LEU A 258 -0.42 17.13 15.35
C LEU A 258 -1.03 18.25 16.20
N GLU A 259 -0.88 18.18 17.52
CA GLU A 259 -1.34 19.21 18.48
C GLU A 259 -0.71 20.59 18.24
N LYS A 260 0.46 20.64 17.58
CA LYS A 260 1.14 21.90 17.22
C LYS A 260 0.59 22.51 15.92
N LEU A 261 -0.24 21.79 15.15
CA LEU A 261 -0.81 22.33 13.92
C LEU A 261 -1.87 23.40 14.19
N PRO A 262 -1.94 24.45 13.35
CA PRO A 262 -3.04 25.42 13.41
C PRO A 262 -4.41 24.76 13.19
N GLU A 263 -5.45 25.29 13.87
CA GLU A 263 -6.81 24.75 13.81
C GLU A 263 -7.39 24.77 12.38
N ASP A 264 -7.08 25.80 11.58
CA ASP A 264 -7.50 25.89 10.18
C ASP A 264 -6.88 24.80 9.31
N ILE A 265 -5.66 24.37 9.63
CA ILE A 265 -5.01 23.23 8.96
C ILE A 265 -5.65 21.92 9.40
N LEU A 266 -5.96 21.75 10.69
CA LEU A 266 -6.62 20.53 11.19
C LEU A 266 -8.00 20.33 10.56
N LYS A 267 -8.76 21.41 10.34
CA LYS A 267 -10.07 21.39 9.67
C LYS A 267 -10.02 20.88 8.22
N GLU A 268 -8.88 20.93 7.54
CA GLU A 268 -8.73 20.34 6.20
C GLU A 268 -8.88 18.80 6.20
N TYR A 269 -8.72 18.15 7.36
CA TYR A 269 -8.74 16.69 7.52
C TYR A 269 -9.99 16.18 8.24
N GLU A 270 -10.90 17.09 8.62
CA GLU A 270 -12.22 16.74 9.13
C GLU A 270 -13.13 16.33 7.98
N HIS A 271 -13.82 15.19 8.14
CA HIS A 271 -14.74 14.68 7.14
C HIS A 271 -16.11 14.40 7.77
N PRO A 272 -17.21 14.55 7.01
CA PRO A 272 -18.54 14.14 7.46
C PRO A 272 -18.55 12.71 7.97
N GLN A 273 -19.26 12.45 9.08
CA GLN A 273 -19.34 11.11 9.68
C GLN A 273 -19.86 10.07 8.69
N GLU A 274 -20.77 10.45 7.79
CA GLU A 274 -21.28 9.58 6.72
C GLU A 274 -20.17 9.05 5.78
N ILE A 275 -19.10 9.81 5.54
CA ILE A 275 -17.95 9.36 4.75
C ILE A 275 -17.12 8.37 5.55
N ILE A 276 -16.95 8.60 6.85
CA ILE A 276 -16.18 7.73 7.74
C ILE A 276 -16.92 6.42 7.98
N ASP A 277 -18.25 6.47 8.17
CA ASP A 277 -19.09 5.29 8.36
C ASP A 277 -19.10 4.38 7.11
N ASP A 278 -18.91 4.95 5.91
CA ASP A 278 -18.79 4.17 4.67
C ASP A 278 -17.56 3.26 4.64
N PHE A 279 -16.57 3.49 5.52
CA PHE A 279 -15.40 2.60 5.64
C PHE A 279 -15.77 1.21 6.15
N ARG A 280 -16.87 1.06 6.89
CA ARG A 280 -17.29 -0.22 7.47
C ARG A 280 -17.93 -1.13 6.42
N ARG A 281 -17.83 -2.45 6.61
CA ARG A 281 -18.51 -3.47 5.81
C ARG A 281 -19.95 -3.74 6.28
#